data_AF-A0A484YSG4-F1
#
_entry.id   AF-A0A484YSG4-F1
#
_cell.length_a   1.000
_cell.length_b   1.000
_cell.length_c   1.000
_cell.angle_alpha   90.00
_cell.angle_beta   90.00
_cell.angle_gamma   90.00
#
_symmetry.space_group_name_H-M   'P 1'
#
loop_
_entity.id
_entity.type
_entity.pdbx_description
1 polymer ?
#
loop_
_entity_poly.entity_id
_entity_poly.type
_entity_poly.pdbx_seq_one_letter_code
_entity_poly.pdbx_strand_id
1 'polypeptide(L)'
;MSNIYIVAEIGCNHNGSVDIAREMILKAKEAGVNAVKFQTFKADKLISAIAPKAEYQIKNTGELESQLEMTKKLEMKYDDYLHLMEYAVSLNLDVFSTPFDEDSIDFLASLKQKNMENPFR
;
A
#
# COMPACT_ATOMS: atom_id res chain seq x y z
N MET A 1 -24.66 21.43 -5.70
CA MET A 1 -23.32 21.05 -6.19
C MET A 1 -22.98 19.69 -5.61
N SER A 2 -22.60 18.73 -6.43
CA SER A 2 -22.06 17.45 -5.95
C SER A 2 -20.70 17.72 -5.29
N ASN A 3 -20.57 17.43 -4.00
CA ASN A 3 -19.26 17.43 -3.34
C ASN A 3 -18.40 16.34 -3.99
N ILE A 4 -17.30 16.75 -4.62
CA ILE A 4 -16.31 15.82 -5.17
C ILE A 4 -15.53 15.24 -3.99
N TYR A 5 -15.42 13.92 -3.94
CA TYR A 5 -14.64 13.23 -2.92
C TYR A 5 -13.25 12.91 -3.49
N ILE A 6 -12.22 13.55 -2.95
CA ILE A 6 -10.84 13.48 -3.43
C ILE A 6 -10.04 12.55 -2.53
N VAL A 7 -9.40 11.55 -3.13
CA VAL A 7 -8.53 10.58 -2.45
C VAL A 7 -7.11 10.75 -2.95
N ALA A 8 -6.17 10.97 -2.05
CA ALA A 8 -4.74 10.98 -2.36
C ALA A 8 -4.18 9.56 -2.32
N GLU A 9 -3.73 9.05 -3.47
CA GLU A 9 -3.04 7.75 -3.56
C GLU A 9 -1.61 7.88 -3.02
N ILE A 10 -1.37 7.33 -1.83
CA ILE A 10 -0.02 7.19 -1.26
C ILE A 10 0.68 6.00 -1.93
N GLY A 11 -0.05 4.89 -2.13
CA GLY A 11 0.46 3.71 -2.82
C GLY A 11 1.77 3.20 -2.21
N CYS A 12 2.73 2.85 -3.08
CA CYS A 12 4.10 2.45 -2.70
C CYS A 12 5.11 3.63 -2.69
N ASN A 13 4.67 4.88 -2.86
CA ASN A 13 5.57 6.04 -3.03
C ASN A 13 6.38 6.39 -1.77
N HIS A 14 6.04 5.79 -0.63
CA HIS A 14 6.77 5.92 0.62
C HIS A 14 8.10 5.14 0.66
N ASN A 15 8.39 4.30 -0.35
CA ASN A 15 9.64 3.53 -0.46
C ASN A 15 9.96 2.71 0.81
N GLY A 16 8.94 2.13 1.44
CA GLY A 16 9.07 1.40 2.71
C GLY A 16 9.28 2.24 3.97
N SER A 17 9.37 3.57 3.86
CA SER A 17 9.58 4.46 5.01
C SER A 17 8.27 4.96 5.62
N VAL A 18 8.09 4.69 6.90
CA VAL A 18 6.95 5.19 7.69
C VAL A 18 6.98 6.72 7.80
N ASP A 19 8.17 7.31 7.96
CA ASP A 19 8.33 8.75 8.08
C ASP A 19 7.92 9.48 6.79
N ILE A 20 8.32 8.93 5.63
CA ILE A 20 7.90 9.46 4.32
C ILE A 20 6.39 9.33 4.17
N ALA A 21 5.82 8.16 4.48
CA ALA A 21 4.36 7.98 4.43
C ALA A 21 3.63 8.99 5.32
N ARG A 22 4.13 9.25 6.53
CA ARG A 22 3.58 10.23 7.47
C ARG A 22 3.65 11.65 6.93
N GLU A 23 4.76 12.04 6.31
CA GLU A 23 4.91 13.34 5.64
C GLU A 23 3.91 13.46 4.48
N MET A 24 3.75 12.41 3.68
CA MET A 24 2.79 12.41 2.57
C MET A 24 1.34 12.56 3.06
N ILE A 25 0.96 11.92 4.17
CA ILE A 25 -0.37 12.13 4.79
C ILE A 25 -0.56 13.60 5.16
N LEU A 26 0.45 14.21 5.80
CA LEU A 26 0.37 15.62 6.19
C LEU A 26 0.23 16.53 4.95
N LYS A 27 1.01 16.29 3.90
CA LYS A 27 0.92 17.04 2.64
C LYS A 27 -0.42 16.86 1.94
N ALA A 28 -0.98 15.65 1.97
CA ALA A 28 -2.32 15.38 1.46
C ALA A 28 -3.38 16.17 2.23
N LYS A 29 -3.25 16.24 3.57
CA LYS A 29 -4.13 17.06 4.41
C LYS A 29 -4.04 18.55 4.04
N GLU A 30 -2.83 19.07 3.89
CA GLU A 30 -2.58 20.46 3.49
C GLU A 30 -3.17 20.78 2.11
N ALA A 31 -3.20 19.80 1.20
CA ALA A 31 -3.81 19.91 -0.12
C ALA A 31 -5.37 19.86 -0.09
N GLY A 32 -5.98 19.60 1.06
CA GLY A 32 -7.43 19.64 1.24
C GLY A 32 -8.17 18.40 0.73
N VAL A 33 -7.52 17.24 0.66
CA VAL A 33 -8.17 15.99 0.26
C VAL A 33 -9.12 15.46 1.34
N ASN A 34 -10.03 14.56 0.94
CA ASN A 34 -10.96 13.92 1.87
C ASN A 34 -10.36 12.66 2.50
N ALA A 35 -9.50 11.96 1.76
CA ALA A 35 -8.94 10.69 2.18
C ALA A 35 -7.54 10.45 1.63
N VAL A 36 -6.85 9.48 2.25
CA VAL A 36 -5.62 8.88 1.74
C VAL A 36 -5.85 7.40 1.46
N LYS A 37 -5.24 6.89 0.39
CA LYS A 37 -5.31 5.47 0.01
C LYS A 37 -3.93 4.84 -0.02
N PHE A 38 -3.81 3.68 0.63
CA PHE A 38 -2.62 2.85 0.67
C PHE A 38 -2.78 1.58 -0.17
N GLN A 39 -1.68 0.84 -0.31
CA GLN A 39 -1.65 -0.50 -0.87
C GLN A 39 -1.10 -1.45 0.19
N THR A 40 -1.80 -2.55 0.45
CA THR A 40 -1.39 -3.54 1.46
C THR A 40 -1.10 -4.85 0.74
N PHE A 41 0.12 -5.35 0.86
CA PHE A 41 0.52 -6.59 0.20
C PHE A 41 1.64 -7.31 0.95
N LYS A 42 1.75 -8.62 0.72
CA LYS A 42 2.93 -9.43 1.03
C LYS A 42 3.75 -9.66 -0.24
N ALA A 43 4.99 -9.17 -0.27
CA ALA A 43 5.83 -9.22 -1.47
C ALA A 43 6.03 -10.65 -1.98
N ASP A 44 6.24 -11.59 -1.05
CA ASP A 44 6.42 -13.01 -1.35
C ASP A 44 5.18 -13.61 -2.04
N LYS A 45 3.97 -13.16 -1.69
CA LYS A 45 2.71 -13.61 -2.30
C LYS A 45 2.45 -12.90 -3.62
N LEU A 46 2.67 -11.59 -3.68
CA LEU A 46 2.42 -10.75 -4.86
C LEU A 46 3.28 -11.16 -6.05
N ILE A 47 4.59 -11.33 -5.84
CA ILE A 47 5.51 -11.74 -6.93
C ILE A 47 5.28 -13.20 -7.33
N SER A 48 4.94 -14.09 -6.38
CA SER A 48 4.57 -15.47 -6.72
C SER A 48 3.30 -15.55 -7.58
N ALA A 49 2.35 -14.62 -7.40
CA ALA A 49 1.12 -14.54 -8.16
C ALA A 49 1.31 -13.90 -9.55
N ILE A 50 2.23 -12.94 -9.68
CA ILE A 50 2.45 -12.19 -10.93
C ILE A 50 3.48 -12.87 -11.86
N ALA A 51 4.42 -13.66 -11.33
CA ALA A 51 5.50 -14.24 -12.13
C ALA A 51 5.37 -15.77 -12.35
N PRO A 52 4.96 -16.25 -13.54
CA PRO A 52 5.36 -17.59 -13.96
C PRO A 52 6.87 -17.57 -14.22
N LYS A 53 7.64 -18.35 -13.44
CA LYS A 53 9.09 -18.46 -13.64
C LYS A 53 9.39 -19.01 -15.04
N ALA A 54 10.06 -18.22 -15.88
CA ALA A 54 10.69 -18.70 -17.11
C ALA A 54 12.11 -19.18 -16.79
N GLU A 55 12.45 -20.41 -17.18
CA GLU A 55 13.76 -21.06 -16.93
C GLU A 55 14.99 -20.26 -17.38
N TYR A 56 14.83 -19.32 -18.31
CA TYR A 56 15.95 -18.57 -18.90
C TYR A 56 16.49 -17.45 -18.00
N GLN A 57 15.71 -16.91 -17.05
CA GLN A 57 16.18 -15.84 -16.15
C GLN A 57 17.24 -16.33 -15.16
N ILE A 58 17.36 -17.64 -14.94
CA ILE A 58 18.34 -18.24 -14.02
C ILE A 58 19.77 -18.21 -14.60
N LYS A 59 19.94 -18.09 -15.93
CA LYS A 59 21.25 -18.26 -16.57
C LYS A 59 22.03 -16.98 -16.89
N ASN A 60 21.40 -15.80 -16.90
CA ASN A 60 22.02 -14.59 -17.48
C ASN A 60 21.88 -13.29 -16.67
N THR A 61 21.13 -13.24 -15.56
CA THR A 61 20.94 -11.97 -14.82
C THR A 61 22.03 -11.76 -13.78
N GLY A 62 23.16 -11.23 -14.23
CA GLY A 62 24.16 -10.59 -13.38
C GLY A 62 23.69 -9.23 -12.85
N GLU A 63 22.52 -9.15 -12.22
CA GLU A 63 22.05 -7.92 -11.53
C GLU A 63 21.69 -8.21 -10.08
N LEU A 64 22.16 -7.31 -9.20
CA LEU A 64 22.33 -7.47 -7.76
C LEU A 64 21.05 -7.46 -6.91
N GLU A 65 19.84 -7.41 -7.50
CA GLU A 65 18.60 -7.46 -6.71
C GLU A 65 17.44 -8.06 -7.52
N SER A 66 16.74 -9.05 -6.95
CA SER A 66 15.58 -9.67 -7.61
C SER A 66 14.34 -8.77 -7.51
N GLN A 67 13.36 -8.93 -8.42
CA GLN A 67 12.07 -8.20 -8.30
C GLN A 67 11.41 -8.42 -6.93
N LEU A 68 11.57 -9.61 -6.35
CA LEU A 68 11.07 -9.91 -5.01
C LEU A 68 11.71 -8.99 -3.97
N GLU A 69 13.03 -8.83 -4.00
CA GLU A 69 13.76 -7.96 -3.06
C GLU A 69 13.34 -6.49 -3.23
N MET A 70 13.16 -6.03 -4.47
CA MET A 70 12.67 -4.67 -4.74
C MET A 70 11.25 -4.47 -4.18
N THR A 71 10.33 -5.40 -4.40
CA THR A 71 8.96 -5.33 -3.90
C THR A 71 8.90 -5.44 -2.38
N LYS A 72 9.80 -6.24 -1.77
CA LYS A 72 9.88 -6.40 -0.31
C LYS A 72 10.28 -5.12 0.40
N LYS A 73 11.08 -4.26 -0.23
CA LYS A 73 11.39 -2.91 0.28
C LYS A 73 10.18 -1.99 0.31
N LEU A 74 9.18 -2.24 -0.54
CA LEU A 74 7.96 -1.45 -0.60
C LEU A 74 6.88 -2.00 0.34
N GLU A 75 7.03 -3.22 0.83
CA GLU A 75 6.10 -3.84 1.78
C GLU A 75 6.07 -3.05 3.09
N MET A 76 4.90 -2.53 3.43
CA MET A 76 4.64 -1.88 4.71
C MET A 76 4.19 -2.91 5.74
N LYS A 77 4.79 -2.89 6.94
CA LYS A 77 4.33 -3.74 8.04
C LYS A 77 2.94 -3.32 8.49
N TYR A 78 2.16 -4.30 8.97
CA TYR A 78 0.81 -4.04 9.45
C TYR A 78 0.77 -3.08 10.65
N ASP A 79 1.70 -3.20 11.60
CA ASP A 79 1.78 -2.28 12.73
C ASP A 79 2.07 -0.84 12.27
N ASP A 80 2.95 -0.68 11.28
CA ASP A 80 3.26 0.64 10.69
C ASP A 80 2.04 1.21 9.97
N TYR A 81 1.31 0.38 9.23
CA TYR A 81 0.05 0.76 8.60
C TYR A 81 -0.99 1.23 9.63
N LEU A 82 -1.11 0.53 10.77
CA LEU A 82 -2.02 0.92 11.86
C LEU A 82 -1.67 2.29 12.44
N HIS A 83 -0.38 2.54 12.71
CA HIS A 83 0.07 3.85 13.19
C HIS A 83 -0.20 4.97 12.18
N LEU A 84 -0.01 4.71 10.88
CA LEU A 84 -0.29 5.67 9.81
C LEU A 84 -1.79 5.92 9.65
N MET A 85 -2.61 4.87 9.80
CA MET A 85 -4.08 4.98 9.81
C MET A 85 -4.55 5.86 10.97
N GLU A 86 -4.07 5.61 12.19
CA GLU A 86 -4.39 6.44 13.37
C GLU A 86 -3.97 7.89 13.16
N TYR A 87 -2.77 8.11 12.59
CA TYR A 87 -2.29 9.44 12.28
C TYR A 87 -3.17 10.17 11.26
N ALA A 88 -3.54 9.53 10.15
CA ALA A 88 -4.45 10.12 9.16
C ALA A 88 -5.83 10.44 9.75
N VAL A 89 -6.39 9.53 10.57
CA VAL A 89 -7.66 9.75 11.28
C VAL A 89 -7.56 10.94 12.24
N SER A 90 -6.45 11.09 12.95
CA SER A 90 -6.20 12.25 13.83
C SER A 90 -6.21 13.60 13.09
N LEU A 91 -5.95 13.58 11.77
CA LEU A 91 -6.00 14.74 10.89
C LEU A 91 -7.37 14.92 10.19
N ASN A 92 -8.39 14.13 10.58
CA ASN A 92 -9.70 14.08 9.95
C ASN A 92 -9.62 13.72 8.46
N LEU A 93 -8.81 12.72 8.11
CA LEU A 93 -8.80 12.09 6.80
C LEU A 93 -9.39 10.69 6.92
N ASP A 94 -10.23 10.33 5.95
CA ASP A 94 -10.60 8.92 5.79
C ASP A 94 -9.39 8.14 5.25
N VAL A 95 -9.33 6.86 5.60
CA VAL A 95 -8.23 5.97 5.19
C VAL A 95 -8.80 4.83 4.37
N PHE A 96 -8.23 4.62 3.20
CA PHE A 96 -8.52 3.52 2.31
C PHE A 96 -7.27 2.64 2.16
N SER A 97 -7.47 1.37 1.83
CA SER A 97 -6.39 0.54 1.31
C SER A 97 -6.91 -0.44 0.25
N THR A 98 -6.01 -0.79 -0.66
CA THR A 98 -6.19 -1.81 -1.69
C THR A 98 -5.34 -3.03 -1.32
N PRO A 99 -5.91 -4.20 -0.96
CA PRO A 99 -5.12 -5.40 -0.74
C PRO A 99 -4.72 -6.04 -2.08
N PHE A 100 -3.54 -6.66 -2.13
CA PHE A 100 -3.11 -7.43 -3.31
C PHE A 100 -2.86 -8.93 -3.04
N ASP A 101 -3.19 -9.40 -1.84
CA ASP A 101 -3.12 -10.81 -1.47
C ASP A 101 -4.15 -11.14 -0.38
N GLU A 102 -4.41 -12.43 -0.17
CA GLU A 102 -5.41 -12.92 0.79
C GLU A 102 -5.12 -12.52 2.24
N ASP A 103 -3.85 -12.48 2.68
CA ASP A 103 -3.54 -12.06 4.06
C ASP A 103 -3.85 -10.58 4.25
N SER A 104 -3.57 -9.77 3.22
CA SER A 104 -3.90 -8.36 3.22
C SER A 104 -5.41 -8.12 3.19
N ILE A 105 -6.20 -8.98 2.53
CA ILE A 105 -7.67 -8.94 2.61
C ILE A 105 -8.11 -9.23 4.04
N ASP A 106 -7.64 -10.32 4.64
CA ASP A 106 -8.02 -10.74 5.99
C ASP A 106 -7.62 -9.70 7.04
N PHE A 107 -6.43 -9.13 6.90
CA PHE A 107 -5.94 -8.04 7.75
C PHE A 107 -6.89 -6.85 7.70
N LEU A 108 -7.19 -6.30 6.51
CA LEU A 108 -8.06 -5.12 6.38
C LEU A 108 -9.51 -5.42 6.82
N ALA A 109 -10.00 -6.63 6.57
CA ALA A 109 -11.31 -7.08 7.05
C ALA A 109 -11.38 -7.10 8.58
N SER A 110 -10.31 -7.53 9.25
CA SER A 110 -10.22 -7.56 10.72
C SER A 110 -10.32 -6.17 11.36
N LEU A 111 -9.87 -5.12 10.65
CA LEU A 111 -9.94 -3.73 11.11
C LEU A 111 -11.35 -3.12 10.98
N LYS A 112 -12.31 -3.84 10.39
CA LYS A 112 -13.66 -3.35 10.07
C LYS A 112 -13.63 -2.03 9.30
N GLN A 113 -12.64 -1.86 8.43
CA GLN A 113 -12.46 -0.65 7.65
C GLN A 113 -13.67 -0.49 6.72
N LYS A 114 -14.43 0.60 6.90
CA LYS A 114 -15.66 0.85 6.11
C LYS A 114 -15.39 1.08 4.62
N ASN A 115 -14.13 1.40 4.28
CA ASN A 115 -13.72 2.04 3.05
C ASN A 115 -12.50 1.30 2.47
N MET A 116 -12.76 0.19 1.77
CA MET A 116 -11.75 -0.69 1.17
C MET A 116 -12.05 -0.85 -0.32
N GLU A 117 -11.00 -0.83 -1.16
CA GLU A 117 -11.13 -0.98 -2.61
C GLU A 117 -10.52 -2.32 -3.03
N ASN A 118 -11.31 -3.20 -3.65
CA ASN A 118 -10.84 -4.49 -4.14
C ASN A 118 -10.37 -4.31 -5.60
N PRO A 119 -9.08 -4.49 -5.92
CA PRO A 119 -8.55 -4.26 -7.26
C PRO A 119 -8.92 -5.39 -8.25
N PHE A 120 -9.49 -6.50 -7.77
CA PHE A 120 -9.84 -7.68 -8.57
C PHE A 120 -11.33 -7.73 -8.97
N ARG A 121 -12.08 -6.63 -8.79
CA ARG A 121 -13.49 -6.49 -9.21
C ARG A 121 -13.67 -5.55 -10.38
#